data_AF-A0A0R2XPP6-F1
#
_entry.id   AF-A0A0R2XPP6-F1
#
_cell.length_a   1.000
_cell.length_b   1.000
_cell.length_c   1.000
_cell.angle_alpha   90.00
_cell.angle_beta   90.00
_cell.angle_gamma   90.00
#
_symmetry.space_group_name_H-M   'P 1'
#
loop_
_entity.id
_entity.type
_entity.pdbx_description
1 polymer ?
#
loop_
_entity_poly.entity_id
_entity_poly.type
_entity_poly.pdbx_seq_one_letter_code
_entity_poly.pdbx_strand_id
1 'polypeptide(L)' 'MPFILRGVNLLGVDSVELPLAQKQQVWNLFANEWALTDIDSLAETIVLAELPAVLAKVLAGGAIGRYVLDLRA' A
#
# COMPACT_ATOMS: atom_id res chain seq x y z
N MET A 1 -17.40 -18.47 -18.38
CA MET A 1 -17.88 -18.39 -16.99
C MET A 1 -16.84 -18.96 -16.02
N PRO A 2 -15.85 -18.17 -15.58
CA PRO A 2 -14.74 -18.65 -14.74
C PRO A 2 -15.17 -19.05 -13.32
N PHE A 3 -16.12 -18.35 -12.71
CA PHE A 3 -16.58 -18.66 -11.35
C PHE A 3 -17.41 -19.96 -11.28
N ILE A 4 -18.44 -20.05 -12.13
CA ILE A 4 -19.42 -21.15 -12.10
C ILE A 4 -18.83 -22.48 -12.63
N LEU A 5 -18.06 -22.45 -13.72
CA LEU A 5 -17.58 -23.69 -14.37
C LEU A 5 -16.15 -24.09 -13.96
N ARG A 6 -15.39 -23.19 -13.35
CA ARG A 6 -14.00 -23.45 -12.95
C ARG A 6 -13.74 -23.18 -11.45
N GLY A 7 -14.78 -22.86 -10.68
CA GLY A 7 -14.67 -22.67 -9.23
C GLY A 7 -13.70 -21.56 -8.82
N VAL A 8 -13.46 -20.59 -9.69
CA VAL A 8 -12.60 -19.44 -9.37
C VAL A 8 -13.30 -18.59 -8.31
N ASN A 9 -12.54 -18.08 -7.34
CA ASN A 9 -13.03 -17.20 -6.28
C ASN A 9 -12.67 -15.74 -6.56
N LEU A 10 -13.58 -14.82 -6.23
CA LEU A 10 -13.29 -13.39 -6.13
C LEU A 10 -13.22 -13.02 -4.65
N LEU A 11 -12.03 -12.66 -4.17
CA LEU A 11 -11.81 -12.31 -2.77
C LEU A 11 -11.82 -10.78 -2.63
N GLY A 12 -12.83 -10.26 -1.92
CA GLY A 12 -12.86 -8.85 -1.54
C GLY A 12 -11.84 -8.58 -0.44
N VAL A 13 -10.97 -7.58 -0.65
CA VAL A 13 -9.96 -7.16 0.33
C VAL A 13 -10.35 -5.78 0.83
N ASP A 14 -10.72 -5.68 2.10
CA ASP A 14 -10.91 -4.41 2.81
C ASP A 14 -9.85 -4.25 3.90
N SER A 15 -9.34 -3.03 4.06
CA SER A 15 -8.30 -2.71 5.03
C SER A 15 -8.81 -1.91 6.23
N VAL A 16 -10.01 -1.32 6.12
CA VAL A 16 -10.50 -0.34 7.10
C VAL A 16 -11.04 -1.04 8.34
N GLU A 17 -12.03 -1.92 8.17
CA GLU A 17 -12.83 -2.47 9.28
C GLU A 17 -12.25 -3.77 9.89
N LEU A 18 -10.99 -4.10 9.55
CA LEU A 18 -10.36 -5.32 10.04
C LEU A 18 -10.09 -5.23 11.57
N PRO A 19 -10.42 -6.27 12.37
CA PRO A 19 -10.11 -6.29 13.80
C PRO A 19 -8.62 -6.07 14.08
N LEU A 20 -8.29 -5.36 15.17
CA LEU A 20 -6.91 -5.01 15.51
C LEU A 20 -5.99 -6.22 15.61
N ALA A 21 -6.47 -7.33 16.20
CA ALA A 21 -5.69 -8.55 16.32
C ALA A 21 -5.26 -9.12 14.95
N GLN A 22 -6.14 -9.06 13.95
CA GLN A 22 -5.83 -9.50 12.59
C GLN A 22 -4.86 -8.53 11.90
N LYS A 23 -5.06 -7.21 12.08
CA LYS A 23 -4.11 -6.20 11.59
C LYS A 23 -2.71 -6.44 12.16
N GLN A 24 -2.60 -6.70 13.47
CA GLN A 24 -1.33 -6.97 14.15
C GLN A 24 -0.65 -8.22 13.58
N GLN A 25 -1.40 -9.30 13.34
CA GLN A 25 -0.86 -10.51 12.73
C GLN A 25 -0.26 -10.23 11.34
N VAL A 26 -0.97 -9.48 10.50
CA VAL A 26 -0.49 -9.11 9.16
C VAL A 26 0.73 -8.20 9.23
N TRP A 27 0.74 -7.22 10.13
CA TRP A 27 1.90 -6.36 10.36
C TRP A 27 3.14 -7.15 10.83
N ASN A 28 2.95 -8.15 11.67
CA ASN A 28 4.05 -9.04 12.08
C ASN A 28 4.62 -9.82 10.89
N LEU A 29 3.79 -10.23 9.92
CA LEU A 29 4.28 -10.85 8.70
C LEU A 29 5.11 -9.88 7.87
N PHE A 30 4.63 -8.65 7.66
CA PHE A 30 5.38 -7.61 6.93
C PHE A 30 6.73 -7.29 7.57
N ALA A 31 6.83 -7.35 8.90
CA ALA A 31 8.08 -7.11 9.61
C ALA A 31 9.05 -8.31 9.57
N ASN A 32 8.59 -9.50 9.20
CA ASN A 32 9.37 -10.75 9.27
C ASN A 32 9.30 -11.53 7.96
N GLU A 33 8.43 -12.53 7.87
CA GLU A 33 8.38 -13.49 6.76
C GLU A 33 8.12 -12.83 5.39
N TRP A 34 7.44 -11.69 5.37
CA TRP A 34 7.14 -10.92 4.16
C TRP A 34 7.96 -9.63 4.06
N ALA A 35 9.02 -9.49 4.87
CA ALA A 35 9.89 -8.33 4.83
C ALA A 35 10.57 -8.21 3.46
N LEU A 36 10.48 -7.03 2.87
CA LEU A 36 11.15 -6.69 1.62
C LEU A 36 12.56 -6.18 1.92
N THR A 37 13.56 -6.74 1.23
CA THR A 37 14.99 -6.46 1.51
C THR A 37 15.44 -5.05 1.09
N ASP A 38 14.61 -4.32 0.34
CA ASP A 38 14.88 -2.95 -0.13
C ASP A 38 13.57 -2.18 -0.35
N ILE A 39 12.83 -1.96 0.75
CA ILE A 39 11.54 -1.24 0.68
C ILE A 39 11.73 0.25 0.37
N ASP A 40 12.89 0.81 0.73
CA ASP A 40 13.18 2.23 0.53
C ASP A 40 13.31 2.58 -0.96
N SER A 41 13.79 1.66 -1.80
CA SER A 41 13.82 1.90 -3.26
C SER A 41 12.44 1.89 -3.92
N LEU A 42 11.40 1.43 -3.22
CA LEU A 42 10.01 1.44 -3.70
C LEU A 42 9.27 2.75 -3.36
N ALA A 43 9.92 3.64 -2.61
CA ALA A 43 9.34 4.87 -2.12
C ALA A 43 10.20 6.11 -2.46
N GLU A 44 9.52 7.21 -2.80
CA GLU A 44 10.13 8.53 -2.95
C GLU A 44 9.80 9.37 -1.72
N THR A 45 10.82 9.88 -1.02
CA THR A 45 10.60 10.80 0.10
C THR A 45 10.38 12.21 -0.40
N ILE A 46 9.31 12.85 0.06
CA ILE A 46 8.91 14.21 -0.31
C ILE A 46 8.82 15.11 0.91
N VAL A 47 8.94 16.41 0.71
CA VAL A 47 8.70 17.42 1.74
C VAL A 47 7.29 18.00 1.65
N LEU A 48 6.83 18.69 2.70
CA LEU A 48 5.47 19.24 2.77
C LEU A 48 5.13 20.19 1.62
N ALA A 49 6.11 20.95 1.10
CA ALA A 49 5.93 21.86 -0.02
C ALA A 49 5.58 21.14 -1.34
N GLU A 50 5.99 19.89 -1.51
CA GLU A 50 5.79 19.09 -2.73
C GLU A 50 4.45 18.34 -2.73
N LEU A 51 3.84 18.19 -1.54
CA LEU A 51 2.61 17.43 -1.33
C LEU A 51 1.47 17.80 -2.32
N PRO A 52 1.15 19.08 -2.58
CA PRO A 52 0.07 19.43 -3.51
C PRO A 52 0.32 18.92 -4.94
N ALA A 53 1.56 19.02 -5.42
CA ALA A 53 1.94 18.59 -6.76
C ALA A 53 1.89 17.05 -6.88
N VAL A 54 2.37 16.35 -5.86
CA VAL A 54 2.34 14.88 -5.79
C VAL A 54 0.90 14.36 -5.75
N LEU A 55 0.03 14.96 -4.94
CA LEU A 55 -1.38 14.57 -4.88
C LEU A 55 -2.09 14.78 -6.23
N ALA A 56 -1.81 15.88 -6.93
CA ALA A 56 -2.34 16.12 -8.28
C ALA A 56 -1.89 15.01 -9.26
N LYS A 57 -0.62 14.60 -9.19
CA LYS A 57 -0.07 13.49 -9.99
C LYS A 57 -0.74 12.14 -9.66
N VAL A 58 -0.97 11.85 -8.38
CA VAL A 58 -1.65 10.63 -7.91
C VAL A 58 -3.08 10.57 -8.45
N LEU A 59 -3.84 11.66 -8.31
CA LEU A 59 -5.23 11.73 -8.78
C LEU A 59 -5.34 11.63 -10.31
N ALA A 60 -4.34 12.11 -11.04
CA ALA A 60 -4.26 11.94 -12.49
C ALA A 60 -3.86 10.51 -12.93
N GLY A 61 -3.59 9.59 -11.99
CA GLY A 61 -3.15 8.23 -12.28
C GLY A 61 -1.69 8.11 -12.74
N GLY A 62 -0.89 9.17 -12.57
CA GLY A 62 0.52 9.21 -12.99
C GLY A 62 1.53 8.81 -11.90
N ALA A 63 1.05 8.38 -10.73
CA ALA A 63 1.92 7.94 -9.64
C ALA A 63 2.43 6.52 -9.87
N ILE A 64 3.73 6.33 -9.65
CA ILE A 64 4.42 5.03 -9.68
C ILE A 64 5.01 4.82 -8.28
N GLY A 65 4.89 3.62 -7.73
CA GLY A 65 5.44 3.29 -6.41
C GLY A 65 4.68 3.96 -5.26
N ARG A 66 5.43 4.41 -4.25
CA ARG A 66 4.92 5.05 -3.04
C ARG A 66 5.62 6.39 -2.80
N TYR A 67 4.95 7.30 -2.09
CA TYR A 67 5.56 8.52 -1.59
C TYR A 67 5.52 8.52 -0.06
N VAL A 68 6.61 8.92 0.58
CA VAL A 68 6.72 9.08 2.03
C VAL A 68 6.91 10.56 2.32
N LEU A 69 5.98 11.17 3.05
CA LEU A 69 6.11 12.56 3.46
C LEU A 69 6.97 12.65 4.72
N ASP A 70 8.13 13.32 4.62
CA ASP A 70 8.91 13.70 5.78
C ASP A 70 8.32 14.98 6.40
N LEU A 71 7.85 14.87 7.64
CA LEU A 71 7.27 15.98 8.40
C LEU A 71 8.32 16.82 9.16
N ARG A 72 9.58 16.37 9.17
CA ARG A 72 10.67 17.01 9.92
C ARG A 72 11.68 17.74 9.03
N ALA A 73 11.57 17.57 7.72
CA ALA A 73 12.41 18.22 6.71
C ALA A 73 12.06 19.70 6.50
#